data_AF-A0A661XF70-F1
#
_entry.id   AF-A0A661XF70-F1
#
_cell.length_a   1.000
_cell.length_b   1.000
_cell.length_c   1.000
_cell.angle_alpha   90.00
_cell.angle_beta   90.00
_cell.angle_gamma   90.00
#
_symmetry.space_group_name_H-M   'P 1'
#
loop_
_entity.id
_entity.type
_entity.pdbx_description
1 polymer ?
#
loop_
_entity_poly.entity_id
_entity_poly.type
_entity_poly.pdbx_seq_one_letter_code
_entity_poly.pdbx_strand_id
1 'polypeptide(L)'
;MFDLKIQRSFDFYTRKILLLSFIESAKVENVHEVILRIKFLKDVFPSVFLIGGFLGVLLSFVLKNGISRLWKIKERKLTPLSKWKVSSQFIWFFILSGVMIFGGRYIENSIVVKIGKNLLVISCFVYFLMGLGILDYNVKRMKFPPFMRYVLYTLSILVYPVPIIFGITEVWFKMRR
;
A
#
# COMPACT_ATOMS: atom_id res chain seq x y z
N MET A 1 -32.55 -1.99 -57.39
CA MET A 1 -32.86 -1.23 -56.15
C MET A 1 -33.04 -2.13 -54.91
N PHE A 2 -33.48 -3.40 -55.06
CA PHE A 2 -33.63 -4.35 -53.94
C PHE A 2 -32.29 -4.81 -53.32
N ASP A 3 -31.23 -5.02 -54.12
CA ASP A 3 -29.91 -5.45 -53.63
C ASP A 3 -29.26 -4.47 -52.64
N LEU A 4 -29.37 -3.16 -52.90
CA LEU A 4 -28.80 -2.13 -52.03
C LEU A 4 -29.44 -2.09 -50.64
N LYS A 5 -30.72 -2.48 -50.52
CA LYS A 5 -31.38 -2.60 -49.21
C LYS A 5 -30.90 -3.83 -48.46
N ILE A 6 -30.76 -4.97 -49.16
CA ILE A 6 -30.31 -6.22 -48.55
C ILE A 6 -28.88 -6.07 -48.04
N GLN A 7 -28.00 -5.46 -48.83
CA GLN A 7 -26.59 -5.28 -48.45
C GLN A 7 -26.43 -4.30 -47.28
N ARG A 8 -27.20 -3.20 -47.25
CA ARG A 8 -27.21 -2.28 -46.09
C ARG A 8 -27.74 -2.95 -44.82
N SER A 9 -28.74 -3.82 -44.95
CA SER A 9 -29.24 -4.60 -43.81
C SER A 9 -28.17 -5.56 -43.32
N PHE A 10 -27.46 -6.25 -44.21
CA PHE A 10 -26.38 -7.17 -43.85
C PHE A 10 -25.23 -6.45 -43.13
N ASP A 11 -24.79 -5.31 -43.65
CA ASP A 11 -23.78 -4.46 -43.01
C ASP A 11 -24.23 -3.95 -41.63
N PHE A 12 -25.51 -3.63 -41.49
CA PHE A 12 -26.09 -3.20 -40.22
C PHE A 12 -26.07 -4.33 -39.17
N TYR A 13 -26.46 -5.55 -39.55
CA TYR A 13 -26.43 -6.70 -38.64
C TYR A 13 -24.99 -7.12 -38.30
N THR A 14 -24.08 -7.16 -39.27
CA THR A 14 -22.66 -7.46 -39.03
C THR A 14 -22.01 -6.45 -38.10
N ARG A 15 -22.27 -5.14 -38.31
CA ARG A 15 -21.77 -4.09 -37.41
C ARG A 15 -22.37 -4.24 -36.00
N LYS A 16 -23.65 -4.56 -35.89
CA LYS A 16 -24.31 -4.78 -34.59
C LYS A 16 -23.73 -5.98 -33.84
N ILE A 17 -23.47 -7.09 -34.53
CA ILE A 17 -22.85 -8.30 -33.96
C ILE A 17 -21.42 -8.00 -33.50
N LEU A 18 -20.62 -7.29 -34.31
CA LEU A 18 -19.29 -6.83 -33.93
C LEU A 18 -19.32 -5.95 -32.68
N LEU A 19 -20.23 -4.98 -32.61
CA LEU A 19 -20.40 -4.12 -31.44
C LEU A 19 -20.79 -4.91 -30.19
N LEU A 20 -21.71 -5.89 -30.32
CA LEU A 20 -22.11 -6.75 -29.21
C LEU A 20 -20.94 -7.59 -28.70
N SER A 21 -20.16 -8.19 -29.61
CA SER A 21 -18.96 -8.97 -29.24
C SER A 21 -17.89 -8.11 -28.56
N PHE A 22 -17.72 -6.85 -28.97
CA PHE A 22 -16.79 -5.90 -28.35
C PHE A 22 -17.26 -5.46 -26.96
N ILE A 23 -18.57 -5.22 -26.78
CA ILE A 23 -19.16 -4.90 -25.47
C ILE A 23 -19.02 -6.09 -24.52
N GLU A 24 -19.19 -7.31 -25.02
CA GLU A 24 -19.05 -8.53 -24.23
C GLU A 24 -17.59 -8.76 -23.81
N SER A 25 -16.62 -8.62 -24.73
CA SER A 25 -15.20 -8.71 -24.37
C SER A 25 -14.77 -7.63 -23.37
N ALA A 26 -15.22 -6.38 -23.56
CA ALA A 26 -14.94 -5.29 -22.62
C ALA A 26 -15.57 -5.54 -21.25
N LYS A 27 -16.77 -6.14 -21.19
CA LYS A 27 -17.42 -6.50 -19.93
C LYS A 27 -16.68 -7.63 -19.22
N VAL A 28 -16.22 -8.65 -19.94
CA VAL A 28 -15.47 -9.78 -19.37
C VAL A 28 -14.10 -9.34 -18.84
N GLU A 29 -13.39 -8.45 -19.54
CA GLU A 29 -12.12 -7.88 -19.08
C GLU A 29 -12.29 -7.12 -17.75
N ASN A 30 -13.31 -6.27 -17.67
CA ASN A 30 -13.64 -5.54 -16.44
C ASN A 30 -13.99 -6.50 -15.28
N VAL A 31 -14.75 -7.57 -15.55
CA VAL A 31 -15.09 -8.57 -14.53
C VAL A 31 -13.85 -9.35 -14.08
N HIS A 32 -12.96 -9.70 -15.00
CA HIS A 32 -11.72 -10.40 -14.69
C HIS A 32 -10.80 -9.55 -13.79
N GLU A 33 -10.64 -8.27 -14.09
CA GLU A 33 -9.91 -7.34 -13.23
C GLU A 33 -10.50 -7.27 -11.83
N VAL A 34 -11.81 -7.16 -11.71
CA VAL A 34 -12.50 -7.09 -10.41
C VAL A 34 -12.26 -8.39 -9.62
N ILE A 35 -12.35 -9.55 -10.26
CA ILE A 35 -12.09 -10.85 -9.62
C ILE A 35 -10.64 -10.94 -9.14
N LEU A 36 -9.66 -10.49 -9.95
CA LEU A 36 -8.25 -10.47 -9.57
C LEU A 36 -8.00 -9.54 -8.37
N ARG A 37 -8.63 -8.36 -8.33
CA ARG A 37 -8.55 -7.42 -7.21
C ARG A 37 -9.13 -8.00 -5.92
N ILE A 38 -10.31 -8.63 -6.00
CA ILE A 38 -10.96 -9.30 -4.85
C ILE A 38 -10.10 -10.47 -4.34
N LYS A 39 -9.55 -11.28 -5.24
CA LYS A 39 -8.66 -12.39 -4.88
C LYS A 39 -7.38 -11.89 -4.21
N PHE A 40 -6.80 -10.79 -4.72
CA PHE A 40 -5.66 -10.15 -4.09
C PHE A 40 -5.99 -9.66 -2.66
N LEU A 41 -7.10 -8.96 -2.49
CA LEU A 41 -7.60 -8.50 -1.17
C LEU A 41 -7.77 -9.66 -0.19
N LYS A 42 -8.34 -10.78 -0.64
CA LYS A 42 -8.51 -11.99 0.18
C LYS A 42 -7.18 -12.60 0.59
N ASP A 43 -6.21 -12.65 -0.33
CA ASP A 43 -4.88 -13.21 -0.05
C ASP A 43 -4.09 -12.37 0.98
N VAL A 44 -4.23 -11.03 0.96
CA VAL A 44 -3.50 -10.12 1.88
C VAL A 44 -4.26 -9.84 3.19
N PHE A 45 -5.50 -10.31 3.32
CA PHE A 45 -6.34 -10.08 4.49
C PHE A 45 -5.65 -10.37 5.84
N PRO A 46 -4.89 -11.47 6.01
CA PRO A 46 -4.20 -11.76 7.26
C PRO A 46 -3.20 -10.66 7.66
N SER A 47 -2.40 -10.17 6.70
CA SER A 47 -1.46 -9.08 6.96
C SER A 47 -2.14 -7.77 7.31
N VAL A 48 -3.24 -7.43 6.63
CA VAL A 48 -4.01 -6.21 6.92
C VAL A 48 -4.61 -6.28 8.33
N PHE A 49 -5.11 -7.45 8.73
CA PHE A 49 -5.63 -7.67 10.08
C PHE A 49 -4.54 -7.49 11.15
N LEU A 50 -3.35 -8.05 10.94
CA LEU A 50 -2.21 -7.89 11.83
C LEU A 50 -1.77 -6.41 11.94
N ILE A 51 -1.71 -5.71 10.82
CA ILE A 51 -1.39 -4.28 10.78
C ILE A 51 -2.45 -3.48 11.55
N GLY A 52 -3.74 -3.78 11.35
CA GLY A 52 -4.84 -3.16 12.08
C GLY A 52 -4.74 -3.36 13.59
N GLY A 53 -4.44 -4.58 14.03
CA GLY A 53 -4.20 -4.88 15.45
C GLY A 53 -3.01 -4.10 16.02
N PHE A 54 -1.90 -4.04 15.28
CA PHE A 54 -0.73 -3.25 15.67
C PHE A 54 -1.03 -1.75 15.75
N LEU A 55 -1.76 -1.20 14.78
CA LEU A 55 -2.25 0.19 14.81
C LEU A 55 -3.18 0.44 16.00
N GLY A 56 -4.04 -0.52 16.34
CA GLY A 56 -4.90 -0.45 17.51
C GLY A 56 -4.09 -0.32 18.80
N VAL A 57 -3.07 -1.17 18.98
CA VAL A 57 -2.16 -1.09 20.12
C VAL A 57 -1.42 0.25 20.14
N LEU A 58 -0.88 0.70 19.01
CA LEU A 58 -0.24 2.02 18.92
C LEU A 58 -1.18 3.15 19.29
N LEU A 59 -2.43 3.11 18.82
CA LEU A 59 -3.45 4.11 19.14
C LEU A 59 -3.77 4.10 20.63
N SER A 60 -3.94 2.93 21.25
CA SER A 60 -4.13 2.81 22.70
C SER A 60 -2.97 3.43 23.47
N PHE A 61 -1.73 3.21 23.06
CA PHE A 61 -0.55 3.84 23.67
C PHE A 61 -0.54 5.36 23.50
N VAL A 62 -0.89 5.87 22.32
CA VAL A 62 -0.95 7.32 22.04
C VAL A 62 -2.04 7.97 22.88
N LEU A 63 -3.24 7.38 22.94
CA LEU A 63 -4.36 7.86 23.74
C LEU A 63 -4.02 7.85 25.23
N LYS A 64 -3.43 6.76 25.74
CA LYS A 64 -2.97 6.68 27.13
C LYS A 64 -2.01 7.83 27.45
N ASN A 65 -1.03 8.08 26.59
CA ASN A 65 -0.11 9.20 26.79
C ASN A 65 -0.74 10.59 26.64
N GLY A 66 -1.77 10.73 25.79
CA GLY A 66 -2.55 11.96 25.68
C GLY A 66 -3.33 12.25 26.95
N ILE A 67 -4.06 11.26 27.45
CA ILE A 67 -4.87 11.34 28.67
C ILE A 67 -3.97 11.52 29.90
N SER A 68 -2.88 10.76 30.01
CA SER A 68 -1.92 10.83 31.12
C SER A 68 -1.29 12.23 31.24
N ARG A 69 -1.05 12.93 30.11
CA ARG A 69 -0.62 14.34 30.10
C ARG A 69 -1.69 15.30 30.63
N LEU A 70 -2.97 15.06 30.34
CA LEU A 70 -4.07 15.86 30.91
C LEU A 70 -4.16 15.68 32.43
N TRP A 71 -3.86 14.48 32.95
CA TRP A 71 -4.06 14.11 34.36
C TRP A 71 -2.78 14.20 35.21
N LYS A 72 -1.68 14.75 34.67
CA LYS A 72 -0.37 14.95 35.34
C LYS A 72 0.23 13.69 35.99
N ILE A 73 -0.13 12.50 35.51
CA ILE A 73 0.45 11.25 35.98
C ILE A 73 1.86 11.13 35.39
N LYS A 74 2.88 10.95 36.23
CA LYS A 74 4.28 10.79 35.79
C LYS A 74 4.43 9.45 35.07
N GLU A 75 4.17 9.43 33.77
CA GLU A 75 4.45 8.28 32.91
C GLU A 75 5.74 8.46 32.12
N ARG A 76 6.36 7.32 31.78
CA ARG A 76 7.57 7.24 30.98
C ARG A 76 7.26 7.79 29.57
N LYS A 77 7.93 8.87 29.18
CA LYS A 77 7.74 9.50 27.86
C LYS A 77 7.98 8.47 26.76
N LEU A 78 7.00 8.32 25.84
CA LEU A 78 7.17 7.49 24.64
C LEU A 78 8.35 8.00 23.81
N THR A 79 9.12 7.07 23.28
CA THR A 79 10.17 7.38 22.30
C THR A 79 9.52 8.01 21.07
N PRO A 80 9.93 9.21 20.65
CA PRO A 80 9.34 9.87 19.49
C PRO A 80 9.60 9.03 18.22
N LEU A 81 8.64 9.03 17.30
CA LEU A 81 8.73 8.35 16.00
C LEU A 81 10.00 8.72 15.22
N SER A 82 10.50 9.95 15.37
CA SER A 82 11.78 10.38 14.77
C SER A 82 12.99 9.52 15.17
N LYS A 83 12.97 8.92 16.37
CA LYS A 83 14.02 8.05 16.88
C LYS A 83 13.79 6.57 16.55
N TRP A 84 12.66 6.21 15.97
CA TRP A 84 12.36 4.82 15.63
C TRP A 84 13.22 4.37 14.45
N LYS A 85 14.11 3.42 14.71
CA LYS A 85 15.01 2.83 13.72
C LYS A 85 14.77 1.32 13.69
N VAL A 86 14.69 0.78 12.49
CA VAL A 86 14.64 -0.66 12.25
C VAL A 86 16.04 -1.10 11.83
N SER A 87 16.42 -2.34 12.18
CA SER A 87 17.70 -2.93 11.75
C SER A 87 17.81 -2.90 10.22
N SER A 88 19.02 -2.64 9.70
CA SER A 88 19.30 -2.70 8.26
C SER A 88 19.00 -4.06 7.64
N GLN A 89 19.01 -5.12 8.45
CA GLN A 89 18.66 -6.48 8.04
C GLN A 89 17.20 -6.61 7.58
N PHE A 90 16.33 -5.64 7.89
CA PHE A 90 14.92 -5.71 7.52
C PHE A 90 14.68 -5.64 6.01
N ILE A 91 15.64 -5.10 5.24
CA ILE A 91 15.63 -5.16 3.77
C ILE A 91 15.51 -6.58 3.25
N TRP A 92 16.10 -7.57 3.94
CA TRP A 92 16.05 -8.95 3.51
C TRP A 92 14.63 -9.50 3.54
N PHE A 93 13.76 -9.07 4.46
CA PHE A 93 12.35 -9.49 4.45
C PHE A 93 11.62 -8.96 3.22
N PHE A 94 11.90 -7.72 2.81
CA PHE A 94 11.33 -7.15 1.59
C PHE A 94 11.81 -7.88 0.34
N ILE A 95 13.11 -8.12 0.22
CA ILE A 95 13.69 -8.87 -0.91
C ILE A 95 13.13 -10.30 -0.92
N LEU A 96 13.14 -10.99 0.21
CA LEU A 96 12.63 -12.35 0.36
C LEU A 96 11.16 -12.45 -0.03
N SER A 97 10.34 -11.45 0.33
CA SER A 97 8.93 -11.41 -0.07
C SER A 97 8.75 -11.35 -1.59
N GLY A 98 9.58 -10.55 -2.29
CA GLY A 98 9.62 -10.52 -3.75
C GLY A 98 10.03 -11.87 -4.33
N VAL A 99 11.11 -12.47 -3.82
CA VAL A 99 11.58 -13.79 -4.24
C VAL A 99 10.51 -14.86 -4.04
N MET A 100 9.79 -14.85 -2.92
CA MET A 100 8.68 -15.79 -2.68
C MET A 100 7.51 -15.59 -3.65
N ILE A 101 7.18 -14.35 -4.02
CA ILE A 101 6.12 -14.08 -4.98
C ILE A 101 6.51 -14.56 -6.39
N PHE A 102 7.71 -14.18 -6.86
CA PHE A 102 8.15 -14.54 -8.22
C PHE A 102 8.54 -16.02 -8.32
N GLY A 103 9.32 -16.53 -7.37
CA GLY A 103 9.71 -17.95 -7.30
C GLY A 103 8.52 -18.87 -7.02
N GLY A 104 7.58 -18.46 -6.15
CA GLY A 104 6.35 -19.21 -5.90
C GLY A 104 5.44 -19.28 -7.13
N ARG A 105 5.41 -18.23 -7.97
CA ARG A 105 4.71 -18.28 -9.27
C ARG A 105 5.40 -19.23 -10.25
N TYR A 106 6.73 -19.23 -10.28
CA TYR A 106 7.50 -20.13 -11.15
C TYR A 106 7.28 -21.60 -10.81
N ILE A 107 7.16 -21.94 -9.53
CA ILE A 107 6.94 -23.32 -9.03
C ILE A 107 5.42 -23.62 -8.89
N GLU A 108 4.54 -22.74 -9.38
CA GLU A 108 3.08 -22.84 -9.28
C GLU A 108 2.53 -23.05 -7.85
N ASN A 109 3.33 -22.72 -6.84
CA ASN A 109 2.98 -22.93 -5.44
C ASN A 109 2.19 -21.73 -4.89
N SER A 110 0.87 -21.86 -4.86
CA SER A 110 -0.04 -20.81 -4.38
C SER A 110 0.17 -20.41 -2.92
N ILE A 111 0.70 -21.29 -2.06
CA ILE A 111 0.92 -21.02 -0.64
C ILE A 111 2.13 -20.09 -0.47
N VAL A 112 3.23 -20.38 -1.16
CA VAL A 112 4.45 -19.56 -1.12
C VAL A 112 4.16 -18.15 -1.63
N VAL A 113 3.36 -18.02 -2.70
CA VAL A 113 2.94 -16.72 -3.22
C VAL A 113 2.10 -15.95 -2.20
N LYS A 114 1.18 -16.60 -1.49
CA LYS A 114 0.37 -15.96 -0.43
C LYS A 114 1.22 -15.48 0.73
N ILE A 115 2.18 -16.28 1.18
CA ILE A 115 3.12 -15.90 2.25
C ILE A 115 3.94 -14.69 1.80
N GLY A 116 4.49 -14.73 0.58
CA GLY A 116 5.25 -13.62 0.00
C GLY A 116 4.41 -12.34 -0.07
N LYS A 117 3.16 -12.40 -0.52
CA LYS A 117 2.24 -11.24 -0.56
C LYS A 117 2.03 -10.62 0.83
N ASN A 118 1.76 -11.43 1.86
CA ASN A 118 1.54 -10.93 3.22
C ASN A 118 2.83 -10.34 3.81
N LEU A 119 3.97 -11.00 3.60
CA LEU A 119 5.27 -10.50 4.06
C LEU A 119 5.64 -9.17 3.39
N LEU A 120 5.32 -9.01 2.10
CA LEU A 120 5.51 -7.77 1.36
C LEU A 120 4.66 -6.64 1.95
N VAL A 121 3.37 -6.91 2.22
CA VAL A 121 2.45 -5.91 2.81
C VAL A 121 2.92 -5.46 4.20
N ILE A 122 3.33 -6.39 5.05
CA ILE A 122 3.90 -6.08 6.38
C ILE A 122 5.18 -5.25 6.23
N SER A 123 6.07 -5.62 5.31
CA SER A 123 7.32 -4.90 5.07
C SER A 123 7.06 -3.48 4.58
N CYS A 124 6.13 -3.30 3.63
CA CYS A 124 5.69 -1.99 3.15
C CYS A 124 5.14 -1.12 4.27
N PHE A 125 4.33 -1.68 5.17
CA PHE A 125 3.81 -0.95 6.32
C PHE A 125 4.92 -0.49 7.28
N VAL A 126 5.92 -1.34 7.53
CA VAL A 126 7.09 -0.95 8.33
C VAL A 126 7.88 0.17 7.65
N TYR A 127 8.13 0.07 6.35
CA TYR A 127 8.80 1.15 5.60
C TYR A 127 8.01 2.44 5.57
N PHE A 128 6.68 2.36 5.48
CA PHE A 128 5.81 3.53 5.58
C PHE A 128 6.00 4.25 6.92
N LEU A 129 6.01 3.52 8.03
CA LEU A 129 6.28 4.09 9.36
C LEU A 129 7.70 4.69 9.47
N MET A 130 8.70 4.05 8.86
CA MET A 130 10.06 4.59 8.80
C MET A 130 10.11 5.89 7.98
N GLY A 131 9.41 5.93 6.84
CA GLY A 131 9.20 7.10 6.00
C GLY A 131 8.67 8.30 6.77
N LEU A 132 7.59 8.08 7.53
CA LEU A 132 7.01 9.10 8.41
C LEU A 132 8.00 9.58 9.47
N GLY A 133 8.82 8.69 10.03
CA GLY A 133 9.86 9.04 10.99
C GLY A 133 10.94 9.98 10.41
N ILE A 134 11.30 9.79 9.14
CA ILE A 134 12.27 10.64 8.42
C ILE A 134 11.65 11.99 8.08
N LEU A 135 10.39 12.00 7.65
CA LEU A 135 9.65 13.24 7.41
C LEU A 135 9.58 14.06 8.70
N ASP A 136 9.23 13.44 9.83
CA ASP A 136 9.19 14.11 11.14
C ASP A 136 10.57 14.63 11.58
N TYR A 137 11.65 13.88 11.31
CA TYR A 137 13.01 14.35 11.56
C TYR A 137 13.38 15.58 10.72
N ASN A 138 13.16 15.53 9.40
CA ASN A 138 13.47 16.64 8.50
C ASN A 138 12.65 17.88 8.81
N VAL A 139 11.36 17.70 9.10
CA VAL A 139 10.47 18.81 9.46
C VAL A 139 10.90 19.51 10.75
N LYS A 140 11.36 18.74 11.74
CA LYS A 140 11.93 19.29 12.99
C LYS A 140 13.27 19.97 12.76
N ARG A 141 14.15 19.39 11.93
CA ARG A 141 15.46 19.96 11.57
C ARG A 141 15.32 21.30 10.84
N MET A 142 14.41 21.36 9.86
CA MET A 142 14.17 22.56 9.04
C MET A 142 13.34 23.64 9.76
N LYS A 143 12.97 23.43 11.03
CA LYS A 143 12.15 24.35 11.85
C LYS A 143 10.85 24.82 11.16
N PHE A 144 10.21 23.97 10.35
CA PHE A 144 8.98 24.37 9.66
C PHE A 144 7.87 24.78 10.64
N PRO A 145 7.06 25.79 10.29
CA PRO A 145 5.94 26.23 11.09
C PRO A 145 4.89 25.11 11.20
N PRO A 146 4.11 25.06 12.31
CA PRO A 146 3.20 23.95 12.61
C PRO A 146 2.17 23.68 11.50
N PHE A 147 1.70 24.71 10.80
CA PHE A 147 0.79 24.58 9.66
C PHE A 147 1.40 23.79 8.49
N MET A 148 2.64 24.11 8.09
CA MET A 148 3.34 23.37 7.03
C MET A 148 3.58 21.91 7.39
N ARG A 149 3.76 21.58 8.68
CA ARG A 149 3.93 20.18 9.11
C ARG A 149 2.69 19.36 8.82
N TYR A 150 1.51 19.91 9.13
CA TYR A 150 0.23 19.27 8.82
C TYR A 150 0.07 19.06 7.32
N VAL A 151 0.35 20.08 6.50
CA VAL A 151 0.27 19.97 5.03
C VAL A 151 1.20 18.89 4.51
N LEU A 152 2.47 18.87 4.94
CA LEU A 152 3.46 17.89 4.49
C LEU A 152 3.09 16.46 4.90
N TYR A 153 2.59 16.25 6.11
CA TYR A 153 2.14 14.92 6.55
C TYR A 153 0.91 14.46 5.78
N THR A 154 -0.10 15.31 5.62
CA THR A 154 -1.31 14.97 4.85
C THR A 154 -0.96 14.66 3.40
N LEU A 155 -0.11 15.48 2.76
CA LEU A 155 0.33 15.26 1.39
C LEU A 155 1.11 13.94 1.26
N SER A 156 1.99 13.65 2.21
CA SER A 156 2.78 12.41 2.19
C SER A 156 1.92 11.16 2.36
N ILE A 157 0.85 11.23 3.16
CA ILE A 157 -0.10 10.12 3.32
C ILE A 157 -0.99 9.97 2.08
N LEU A 158 -1.41 11.09 1.47
CA LEU A 158 -2.24 11.10 0.27
C LEU A 158 -1.50 10.48 -0.92
N VAL A 159 -0.19 10.76 -1.05
CA VAL A 159 0.67 10.13 -2.05
C VAL A 159 1.24 8.82 -1.49
N TYR A 160 0.39 7.79 -1.48
CA TYR A 160 0.61 6.48 -0.85
C TYR A 160 2.02 5.83 -1.03
N PRO A 161 2.75 5.93 -2.16
CA PRO A 161 4.09 5.34 -2.28
C PRO A 161 5.22 6.20 -1.70
N VAL A 162 5.01 7.51 -1.50
CA VAL A 162 6.09 8.45 -1.15
C VAL A 162 6.77 8.11 0.18
N PRO A 163 6.06 7.87 1.29
CA PRO A 163 6.70 7.53 2.56
C PRO A 163 7.47 6.21 2.49
N ILE A 164 6.97 5.23 1.72
CA ILE A 164 7.63 3.92 1.56
C ILE A 164 8.98 4.10 0.86
N ILE A 165 9.04 4.90 -0.21
CA ILE A 165 10.27 5.19 -0.95
C ILE A 165 11.30 5.85 -0.02
N PHE A 166 10.88 6.86 0.75
CA PHE A 166 11.76 7.49 1.75
C PHE A 166 12.25 6.49 2.80
N GLY A 167 11.37 5.61 3.29
CA GLY A 167 11.72 4.56 4.24
C GLY A 167 12.76 3.56 3.71
N ILE A 168 12.63 3.14 2.46
CA ILE A 168 13.61 2.25 1.81
C ILE A 168 14.94 2.98 1.61
N THR A 169 14.89 4.22 1.12
CA THR A 169 16.06 5.06 0.85
C THR A 169 16.88 5.30 2.11
N GLU A 170 16.23 5.44 3.26
CA GLU A 170 16.89 5.62 4.55
C GLU A 170 17.79 4.44 4.95
N VAL A 171 17.45 3.21 4.58
CA VAL A 171 18.29 2.05 4.94
C VAL A 171 19.64 2.13 4.26
N TRP A 172 19.67 2.62 3.02
CA TRP A 172 20.89 2.76 2.22
C TRP A 172 21.65 4.05 2.55
N PHE A 173 20.96 5.19 2.56
CA PHE A 173 21.60 6.51 2.66
C PHE A 173 21.76 7.03 4.10
N LYS A 174 21.09 6.43 5.09
CA LYS A 174 21.11 6.86 6.50
C LYS A 174 20.95 8.39 6.65
N MET A 175 19.88 8.94 6.08
CA MET A 175 19.60 10.39 6.01
C MET A 175 19.37 11.04 7.38
N ARG A 176 19.16 10.25 8.45
CA ARG A 176 19.06 10.73 9.85
C ARG A 176 20.41 10.91 10.57
N ARG A 177 21.51 11.14 9.84
CA ARG A 177 22.81 11.55 10.42
C ARG A 177 22.98 13.06 10.35
#